data_AF-A0A3C1P2Z9-F1
#
_entry.id   AF-A0A3C1P2Z9-F1
#
_cell.length_a   1.000
_cell.length_b   1.000
_cell.length_c   1.000
_cell.angle_alpha   90.00
_cell.angle_beta   90.00
_cell.angle_gamma   90.00
#
_symmetry.space_group_name_H-M   'P 1'
#
loop_
_entity.id
_entity.type
_entity.pdbx_description
1 polymer ?
#
loop_
_entity_poly.entity_id
_entity_poly.type
_entity_poly.pdbx_seq_one_letter_code
_entity_poly.pdbx_strand_id
1 'polypeptide(L)'
;MQVLQVEALCWCGSRAIHNARTVNGEMVVEGDQVVVGDTATGAADAVAYEVLCRRHYRTSMTASRAKREHISAQPLPFLQEG
;
A
#
# COMPACT_ATOMS: atom_id res chain seq x y z
N MET A 1 -26.52 -11.31 -8.29
CA MET A 1 -25.41 -10.71 -7.52
C MET A 1 -24.71 -9.72 -8.41
N GLN A 2 -24.71 -8.43 -8.09
CA GLN A 2 -24.05 -7.40 -8.89
C GLN A 2 -22.76 -7.00 -8.17
N VAL A 3 -21.61 -7.21 -8.82
CA VAL A 3 -20.29 -6.90 -8.26
C VAL A 3 -19.99 -5.43 -8.52
N LEU A 4 -19.81 -4.64 -7.45
CA LEU A 4 -19.37 -3.26 -7.57
C LEU A 4 -17.98 -3.24 -8.21
N GLN A 5 -17.88 -2.67 -9.41
CA GLN A 5 -16.60 -2.47 -10.09
C GLN A 5 -15.96 -1.22 -9.49
N VAL A 6 -14.98 -1.38 -8.60
CA VAL A 6 -14.17 -0.26 -8.10
C VAL A 6 -12.75 -0.43 -8.61
N GLU A 7 -12.25 0.58 -9.31
CA GLU A 7 -10.86 0.59 -9.75
C GLU A 7 -9.94 0.91 -8.57
N ALA A 8 -8.84 0.17 -8.43
CA ALA A 8 -7.76 0.57 -7.55
C ALA A 8 -7.09 1.83 -8.14
N LEU A 9 -7.00 2.90 -7.36
CA LEU A 9 -6.37 4.14 -7.77
C LEU A 9 -5.04 4.33 -7.04
N CYS A 10 -4.05 4.83 -7.77
CA CYS A 10 -2.82 5.34 -7.18
C CYS A 10 -3.12 6.66 -6.45
N TRP A 11 -2.25 7.09 -5.53
CA TRP A 11 -2.34 8.41 -4.87
C TRP A 11 -2.46 9.59 -5.85
N CYS A 12 -2.07 9.42 -7.12
CA CYS A 12 -2.22 10.41 -8.18
C CYS A 12 -3.56 10.37 -8.93
N GLY A 13 -4.48 9.49 -8.53
CA GLY A 13 -5.80 9.29 -9.14
C GLY A 13 -5.81 8.45 -10.42
N SER A 14 -4.66 8.04 -10.95
CA SER A 14 -4.59 7.13 -12.11
C SER A 14 -4.82 5.68 -11.68
N ARG A 15 -5.39 4.87 -12.56
CA ARG A 15 -5.56 3.42 -12.36
C ARG A 15 -4.24 2.77 -11.90
N ALA A 16 -4.29 2.14 -10.74
CA ALA A 16 -3.22 1.33 -10.18
C ALA A 16 -3.33 -0.10 -10.68
N ILE A 17 -2.17 -0.70 -11.01
CA ILE A 17 -2.08 -2.10 -11.44
C ILE A 17 -0.89 -2.82 -10.78
N HIS A 18 -0.18 -2.16 -9.87
CA HIS A 18 0.94 -2.75 -9.12
C HIS A 18 0.68 -2.59 -7.62
N ASN A 19 0.95 -3.66 -6.87
CA ASN A 19 1.10 -3.61 -5.44
C ASN A 19 2.60 -3.43 -5.12
N ALA A 20 2.93 -2.42 -4.32
CA ALA A 20 4.28 -2.05 -3.94
C ALA A 20 4.47 -2.29 -2.44
N ARG A 21 5.39 -3.18 -2.07
CA ARG A 21 5.83 -3.31 -0.68
C ARG A 21 6.66 -2.09 -0.30
N THR A 22 6.36 -1.50 0.85
CA THR A 22 7.13 -0.37 1.40
C THR A 22 7.70 -0.71 2.76
N VAL A 23 8.87 -0.17 3.05
CA VAL A 23 9.55 -0.22 4.33
C VAL A 23 9.88 1.22 4.70
N ASN A 24 9.33 1.71 5.81
CA ASN A 24 9.41 3.13 6.21
C ASN A 24 8.96 4.10 5.10
N GLY A 25 7.97 3.67 4.30
CA GLY A 25 7.45 4.46 3.18
C GLY A 25 8.32 4.45 1.91
N GLU A 26 9.44 3.72 1.88
CA GLU A 26 10.24 3.50 0.67
C GLU A 26 9.84 2.19 -0.01
N MET A 27 9.64 2.22 -1.33
CA MET A 27 9.34 1.00 -2.07
C MET A 27 10.56 0.08 -2.12
N VAL A 28 10.35 -1.18 -1.74
CA VAL A 28 11.34 -2.24 -1.83
C VAL A 28 10.91 -3.28 -2.86
N VAL A 29 11.88 -3.80 -3.61
CA VAL A 29 11.67 -4.86 -4.61
C VAL A 29 12.44 -6.15 -4.27
N GLU A 30 13.25 -6.09 -3.21
CA GLU A 30 14.06 -7.18 -2.69
C GLU A 30 13.68 -7.46 -1.22
N GLY A 31 14.12 -8.60 -0.71
CA GLY A 31 13.90 -9.04 0.68
C GLY A 31 13.04 -10.28 0.79
N ASP A 32 13.07 -10.91 1.97
CA ASP A 32 12.39 -12.18 2.20
C ASP A 32 10.87 -12.00 2.18
N GLN A 33 10.20 -12.81 1.35
CA GLN A 33 8.75 -12.86 1.25
C GLN A 33 8.13 -13.78 2.31
N VAL A 34 8.94 -14.70 2.87
CA VAL A 34 8.57 -15.65 3.91
C VAL A 34 9.73 -15.73 4.89
N VAL A 35 9.47 -15.42 6.16
CA VAL A 35 10.45 -15.52 7.25
C VAL A 35 9.90 -16.52 8.27
N VAL A 36 10.77 -17.40 8.78
CA VAL A 36 10.41 -18.28 9.90
C VAL A 36 10.34 -17.43 11.16
N GLY A 37 9.17 -17.35 11.77
CA GLY A 37 8.89 -16.42 12.86
C GLY A 37 9.72 -16.68 14.11
N ASP A 38 10.81 -15.94 14.27
CA ASP A 38 11.20 -15.48 15.60
C ASP A 38 10.48 -14.13 15.81
N THR A 39 9.33 -14.19 16.48
CA THR A 39 8.50 -13.03 16.82
C THR A 39 9.12 -12.21 17.95
N ALA A 40 10.45 -12.08 17.98
CA ALA A 40 11.12 -11.14 18.87
C ALA A 40 10.58 -9.75 18.52
N THR A 41 9.91 -9.15 19.51
CA THR A 41 9.27 -7.84 19.44
C THR A 41 10.29 -6.77 19.09
N GLY A 42 10.49 -6.51 17.80
CA GLY A 42 11.55 -5.62 17.35
C GLY A 42 11.59 -5.34 15.85
N ALA A 43 10.48 -5.49 15.12
CA ALA A 43 10.42 -4.99 13.75
C ALA A 43 10.50 -3.45 13.78
N ALA A 44 11.72 -2.92 13.68
CA ALA A 44 12.03 -1.50 13.76
C ALA A 44 11.51 -0.69 12.57
N ASP A 45 11.14 -1.38 11.48
CA ASP A 45 10.71 -0.75 10.24
C ASP A 45 9.22 -0.95 9.97
N ALA A 46 8.53 0.14 9.64
CA ALA A 46 7.12 0.14 9.28
C ALA A 46 6.93 -0.46 7.88
N VAL A 47 6.54 -1.74 7.82
CA VAL A 47 6.21 -2.42 6.57
C VAL A 47 4.76 -2.13 6.18
N ALA A 48 4.53 -1.68 4.95
CA ALA A 48 3.20 -1.45 4.40
C ALA A 48 3.11 -1.86 2.92
N TYR A 49 1.92 -1.74 2.34
CA TYR A 49 1.68 -1.97 0.92
C TYR A 49 0.90 -0.80 0.33
N GLU A 50 1.36 -0.30 -0.82
CA GLU A 50 0.70 0.76 -1.59
C GLU A 50 0.28 0.24 -2.96
N VAL A 51 -0.84 0.74 -3.50
CA VAL A 51 -1.25 0.47 -4.89
C VAL A 51 -0.81 1.61 -5.79
N LEU A 52 0.03 1.32 -6.79
CA LEU A 52 0.64 2.33 -7.65
C LEU A 52 0.30 2.13 -9.13
N CYS A 53 0.23 3.25 -9.86
CA CYS A 53 0.18 3.24 -11.32
C CYS A 53 1.55 2.84 -11.87
N ARG A 54 1.60 2.35 -13.12
CA ARG A 54 2.86 1.88 -13.74
C ARG A 54 3.98 2.92 -13.66
N ARG A 55 3.66 4.21 -13.83
CA ARG A 55 4.65 5.29 -13.80
C ARG A 55 5.29 5.42 -12.42
N HIS A 56 4.47 5.51 -11.37
CA HIS A 56 4.98 5.69 -10.00
C HIS A 56 5.60 4.43 -9.41
N TYR A 57 5.14 3.25 -9.80
CA TYR A 57 5.81 2.00 -9.45
C TYR A 57 7.23 1.96 -10.03
N ARG A 58 7.40 2.22 -11.33
CA ARG A 58 8.71 2.18 -11.99
C ARG A 58 9.71 3.22 -11.47
N THR A 59 9.24 4.31 -10.88
CA THR A 59 10.08 5.36 -10.30
C THR A 59 10.18 5.28 -8.78
N SER A 60 9.65 4.22 -8.15
CA SER A 60 9.60 4.06 -6.69
C SER A 60 8.99 5.26 -5.96
N MET A 61 8.01 5.93 -6.57
CA MET A 61 7.40 7.16 -6.05
C MET A 61 6.15 6.83 -5.21
N THR A 62 6.39 6.51 -3.95
CA THR A 62 5.35 6.25 -2.94
C THR A 62 4.62 7.52 -2.53
N ALA A 63 3.46 7.37 -1.89
CA ALA A 63 2.70 8.48 -1.33
C ALA A 63 3.54 9.27 -0.30
N SER A 64 4.24 8.55 0.57
CA SER A 64 5.20 9.12 1.54
C SER A 64 6.29 9.95 0.86
N ARG A 65 6.94 9.40 -0.18
CA ARG A 65 8.01 10.10 -0.92
C ARG A 65 7.49 11.33 -1.67
N ALA A 66 6.25 11.29 -2.12
CA ALA A 66 5.56 12.40 -2.78
C ALA A 66 5.01 13.45 -1.80
N LYS A 67 5.04 13.21 -0.48
CA LYS A 67 4.37 14.01 0.56
C LYS A 67 2.88 14.21 0.23
N ARG A 68 2.22 13.17 -0.25
CA ARG A 68 0.80 13.14 -0.60
C ARG A 68 0.12 12.05 0.19
N GLU A 69 -1.07 12.33 0.69
CA GLU A 69 -1.90 11.28 1.30
C GLU A 69 -2.54 10.40 0.23
N HIS A 70 -2.82 9.16 0.62
CA HIS A 70 -3.61 8.25 -0.21
C HIS A 70 -5.05 8.80 -0.30
N ILE A 71 -5.67 8.72 -1.48
CA ILE A 71 -6.98 9.34 -1.75
C ILE A 71 -8.11 8.81 -0.84
N SER A 72 -7.94 7.63 -0.24
CA SER A 72 -8.91 7.01 0.66
C SER A 72 -8.49 7.13 2.14
N ALA A 73 -8.68 8.30 2.75
CA ALA A 73 -8.43 8.48 4.19
C ALA A 73 -9.55 7.88 5.07
N GLN A 74 -10.78 7.81 4.55
CA GLN A 74 -11.92 7.29 5.31
C GLN A 74 -12.07 5.78 5.10
N PRO A 75 -11.88 4.94 6.14
CA PRO A 75 -12.16 3.51 6.05
C PRO A 75 -13.67 3.29 5.84
N LEU A 76 -14.00 2.18 5.18
CA LEU A 76 -15.38 1.73 5.07
C LEU A 76 -15.96 1.49 6.48
N PRO A 77 -17.26 1.81 6.71
CA PRO A 77 -17.87 1.76 8.04
C PRO A 77 -18.21 0.32 8.46
N PHE A 78 -17.20 -0.53 8.64
CA PHE A 78 -17.37 -1.91 9.08
C PHE A 78 -17.58 -2.03 10.61
N LEU A 79 -17.40 -0.95 11.36
CA LEU A 79 -17.54 -0.89 12.83
C LEU A 79 -18.91 -0.40 13.31
N GLN A 80 -19.92 -0.34 12.44
CA GLN A 80 -21.29 -0.10 12.89
C GLN A 80 -21.91 -1.44 13.32
N GLU A 81 -21.57 -1.88 14.53
CA GLU A 81 -22.23 -3.02 15.17
C GLU A 81 -23.67 -2.68 15.54
N GLY A 82 -24.57 -3.63 15.32
CA GLY A 82 -25.94 -3.68 15.81
C GLY A 82 -26.17 -5.00 16.52
#